data_AF-D6PS09-F1
#
_entry.id   AF-D6PS09-F1
#
_cell.length_a   1.000
_cell.length_b   1.000
_cell.length_c   1.000
_cell.angle_alpha   90.00
_cell.angle_beta   90.00
_cell.angle_gamma   90.00
#
_symmetry.space_group_name_H-M   'P 1'
#
loop_
_entity.id
_entity.type
_entity.pdbx_description
1 polymer ?
#
loop_
_entity_poly.entity_id
_entity_poly.type
_entity_poly.pdbx_seq_one_letter_code
_entity_poly.pdbx_strand_id
1 'polypeptide(L)'
;DGVKLGDVQATISGVLTAAFFLFISHARPLQTLSAERPHPSVFSLYLFLSLLGQFAVHLTFLIYSVKEAEKHMPEECIEPDASFHPNLVNTVSYMVSMMLQVATFAVNYMGHPFNQSIRENKPFFYALVAGAGFFTVI
;
A
#
# COMPACT_ATOMS: atom_id res chain seq x y z
N ASP A 1 -0.12 22.52 -5.04
CA ASP A 1 0.09 21.35 -4.17
C ASP A 1 1.53 20.88 -4.27
N GLY A 2 2.39 21.41 -3.41
CA GLY A 2 3.84 21.18 -3.42
C GLY A 2 4.27 19.89 -2.71
N VAL A 3 3.53 18.79 -2.87
CA VAL A 3 3.88 17.52 -2.23
C VAL A 3 5.10 16.93 -2.91
N LYS A 4 6.24 16.93 -2.21
CA LYS A 4 7.50 16.36 -2.70
C LYS A 4 7.95 15.27 -1.72
N LEU A 5 8.40 14.14 -2.26
CA LEU A 5 9.01 13.08 -1.47
C LEU A 5 10.51 13.33 -1.36
N GLY A 6 11.08 13.13 -0.19
CA GLY A 6 12.54 13.11 -0.03
C GLY A 6 13.15 11.85 -0.66
N ASP A 7 14.41 11.92 -1.08
CA ASP A 7 15.10 10.78 -1.73
C ASP A 7 15.13 9.52 -0.84
N VAL A 8 15.26 9.70 0.48
CA VAL A 8 15.22 8.61 1.46
C VAL A 8 13.84 7.95 1.51
N GLN A 9 12.77 8.76 1.50
CA GLN A 9 11.38 8.26 1.48
C GLN A 9 11.12 7.43 0.23
N ALA A 10 11.55 7.93 -0.94
CA ALA A 10 11.42 7.23 -2.21
C ALA A 10 12.20 5.90 -2.23
N THR A 11 13.42 5.89 -1.67
CA THR A 11 14.25 4.69 -1.57
C THR A 11 13.60 3.63 -0.68
N ILE A 12 13.13 4.03 0.51
CA ILE A 12 12.44 3.12 1.45
C ILE A 12 11.21 2.50 0.78
N SER A 13 10.37 3.33 0.15
CA SER A 13 9.18 2.83 -0.55
C SER A 13 9.54 1.87 -1.68
N GLY A 14 10.59 2.17 -2.46
CA GLY A 14 11.07 1.30 -3.53
C GLY A 14 11.52 -0.06 -3.03
N VAL A 15 12.36 -0.08 -1.98
CA VAL A 15 12.85 -1.32 -1.35
C VAL A 15 11.70 -2.13 -0.75
N LEU A 16 10.77 -1.47 -0.06
CA LEU A 16 9.59 -2.11 0.52
C LEU A 16 8.72 -2.75 -0.57
N THR A 17 8.47 -2.04 -1.66
CA THR A 17 7.72 -2.54 -2.82
C THR A 17 8.38 -3.80 -3.39
N ALA A 18 9.68 -3.75 -3.62
CA ALA A 18 10.45 -4.87 -4.15
C ALA A 18 10.41 -6.09 -3.20
N ALA A 19 10.55 -5.86 -1.89
CA ALA A 19 10.47 -6.90 -0.88
C ALA A 19 9.08 -7.57 -0.86
N PHE A 20 7.99 -6.81 -0.91
CA PHE A 20 6.65 -7.40 -0.98
C PHE A 20 6.43 -8.22 -2.24
N PHE A 21 6.83 -7.72 -3.41
CA PHE A 21 6.75 -8.51 -4.65
C PHE A 21 7.58 -9.80 -4.55
N LEU A 22 8.77 -9.75 -3.95
CA LEU A 22 9.61 -10.92 -3.71
C LEU A 22 8.93 -11.93 -2.78
N PHE A 23 8.33 -11.50 -1.68
CA PHE A 23 7.69 -12.43 -0.74
C PHE A 23 6.41 -13.05 -1.29
N ILE A 24 5.67 -12.31 -2.11
CA ILE A 24 4.48 -12.83 -2.79
C ILE A 24 4.88 -13.82 -3.89
N SER A 25 5.95 -13.57 -4.65
CA SER A 25 6.40 -14.51 -5.68
C SER A 25 6.94 -15.83 -5.11
N HIS A 26 7.40 -15.82 -3.85
CA HIS A 26 7.77 -17.03 -3.11
C HIS A 26 6.56 -17.82 -2.55
N ALA A 27 5.34 -17.33 -2.73
CA ALA A 27 4.15 -18.03 -2.27
C ALA A 27 4.02 -19.39 -2.99
N ARG A 28 4.05 -20.48 -2.22
CA ARG A 28 3.95 -21.83 -2.79
C ARG A 28 2.49 -22.17 -3.10
N PRO A 29 2.21 -22.77 -4.28
CA PRO A 29 0.91 -23.35 -4.55
C PRO A 29 0.65 -24.55 -3.63
N LEU A 30 -0.61 -24.82 -3.34
CA LEU A 30 -0.99 -26.02 -2.59
C LEU A 30 -0.80 -27.28 -3.44
N GLN A 31 -0.43 -28.39 -2.79
CA GLN A 31 -0.23 -29.67 -3.48
C GLN A 31 -1.55 -30.33 -3.93
N THR A 32 -2.65 -29.98 -3.28
CA THR A 32 -3.98 -30.48 -3.60
C THR A 32 -4.69 -29.54 -4.57
N LEU A 33 -5.32 -30.11 -5.59
CA LEU A 33 -6.17 -29.35 -6.50
C LEU A 33 -7.46 -28.91 -5.78
N SER A 34 -7.77 -27.61 -5.88
CA SER A 34 -9.05 -27.06 -5.44
C SER A 34 -10.16 -27.47 -6.41
N ALA A 35 -11.37 -27.67 -5.89
CA ALA A 35 -12.58 -27.78 -6.72
C ALA A 35 -12.95 -26.41 -7.35
N GLU A 36 -12.54 -25.31 -6.72
CA GLU A 36 -12.76 -23.94 -7.19
C GLU A 36 -11.83 -23.61 -8.36
N ARG A 37 -12.35 -22.94 -9.39
CA ARG A 37 -11.54 -22.50 -10.54
C ARG A 37 -11.01 -21.09 -10.30
N PRO A 38 -9.76 -20.79 -10.67
CA PRO A 38 -9.27 -19.43 -10.69
C PRO A 38 -10.12 -18.56 -11.63
N HIS A 39 -10.16 -17.25 -11.37
CA HIS A 39 -10.85 -16.33 -12.28
C HIS A 39 -10.25 -16.42 -13.70
N PRO A 40 -11.10 -16.54 -14.74
CA PRO A 40 -10.65 -16.87 -16.09
C PRO A 40 -9.94 -15.71 -16.81
N SER A 41 -10.11 -14.48 -16.31
CA SER A 41 -9.51 -13.27 -16.87
C SER A 41 -9.36 -12.20 -15.81
N VAL A 42 -8.32 -11.38 -15.95
CA VAL A 42 -8.11 -10.16 -15.16
C VAL A 42 -9.28 -9.18 -15.36
N PHE A 43 -9.94 -9.21 -16.53
CA PHE A 43 -11.10 -8.40 -16.85
C PHE A 43 -12.44 -8.99 -16.39
N SER A 44 -12.44 -9.86 -15.38
CA SER A 44 -13.70 -10.28 -14.76
C SER A 44 -14.36 -9.09 -14.06
N LEU A 45 -15.69 -9.01 -14.12
CA LEU A 45 -16.45 -7.93 -13.49
C LEU A 45 -16.13 -7.82 -11.98
N TYR A 46 -15.93 -8.96 -11.32
CA TYR A 46 -15.53 -9.01 -9.92
C TYR A 46 -14.20 -8.31 -9.67
N LEU A 47 -13.13 -8.66 -10.42
CA LEU A 47 -11.82 -8.05 -10.25
C LEU A 47 -11.84 -6.56 -10.61
N PHE A 48 -12.56 -6.19 -11.66
CA PHE A 48 -12.70 -4.79 -12.07
C PHE A 48 -13.40 -3.94 -11.00
N LEU A 49 -14.55 -4.41 -10.49
CA LEU A 49 -15.29 -3.71 -9.43
C LEU A 49 -14.50 -3.66 -8.12
N SER A 50 -13.79 -4.74 -7.77
CA SER A 50 -12.91 -4.76 -6.59
C SER A 50 -11.80 -3.73 -6.71
N LEU A 51 -11.12 -3.66 -7.86
CA LEU A 51 -10.06 -2.69 -8.11
C LEU A 51 -10.58 -1.25 -8.07
N LEU A 52 -11.71 -0.98 -8.71
CA LEU A 52 -12.33 0.34 -8.72
C LEU A 52 -12.77 0.78 -7.31
N GLY A 53 -13.35 -0.14 -6.55
CA GLY A 53 -13.75 0.10 -5.15
C GLY A 53 -12.55 0.40 -4.25
N GLN A 54 -11.49 -0.40 -4.34
CA GLN A 54 -10.24 -0.14 -3.63
C GLN A 54 -9.66 1.23 -4.02
N PHE A 55 -9.57 1.53 -5.32
CA PHE A 55 -9.09 2.83 -5.80
C PHE A 55 -9.90 4.00 -5.21
N ALA A 56 -11.23 3.90 -5.20
CA ALA A 56 -12.10 4.94 -4.66
C ALA A 56 -11.88 5.14 -3.15
N VAL A 57 -11.77 4.06 -2.36
CA VAL A 57 -11.48 4.13 -0.92
C VAL A 57 -10.12 4.76 -0.66
N HIS A 58 -9.09 4.31 -1.39
CA HIS A 58 -7.71 4.81 -1.26
C HIS A 58 -7.63 6.31 -1.59
N LEU A 59 -8.22 6.72 -2.71
CA LEU A 59 -8.23 8.11 -3.15
C LEU A 59 -8.99 9.01 -2.16
N THR A 60 -10.16 8.56 -1.68
CA THR A 60 -10.95 9.32 -0.71
C THR A 60 -10.22 9.48 0.61
N PHE A 61 -9.57 8.41 1.10
CA PHE A 61 -8.77 8.44 2.32
C PHE A 61 -7.56 9.38 2.19
N LEU A 62 -6.87 9.35 1.05
CA LEU A 62 -5.75 10.26 0.78
C LEU A 62 -6.21 11.72 0.75
N ILE A 63 -7.27 12.04 -0.01
CA ILE A 63 -7.81 13.41 -0.08
C ILE A 63 -8.24 13.89 1.31
N TYR A 64 -8.94 13.06 2.07
CA TYR A 64 -9.36 13.40 3.42
C TYR A 64 -8.16 13.69 4.33
N SER A 65 -7.15 12.81 4.34
CA SER A 65 -5.98 12.94 5.21
C SER A 65 -5.13 14.17 4.87
N VAL A 66 -4.92 14.46 3.58
CA VAL A 66 -4.18 15.65 3.14
C VAL A 66 -4.94 16.92 3.52
N LYS A 67 -6.25 16.98 3.27
CA LYS A 67 -7.08 18.14 3.67
C LYS A 67 -7.09 18.36 5.17
N GLU A 68 -7.09 17.28 5.96
CA GLU A 68 -7.03 17.39 7.41
C GLU A 68 -5.67 17.90 7.89
N ALA A 69 -4.58 17.46 7.25
CA ALA A 69 -3.23 17.96 7.51
C ALA A 69 -3.08 19.45 7.14
N GLU A 70 -3.65 19.88 6.02
CA GLU A 70 -3.62 21.27 5.56
C GLU A 70 -4.25 22.23 6.57
N LYS A 71 -5.34 21.84 7.26
CA LYS A 71 -5.98 22.67 8.30
C LYS A 71 -5.07 22.98 9.49
N HIS A 72 -4.06 22.14 9.72
CA HIS A 72 -3.12 22.27 10.84
C HIS A 72 -1.80 22.92 10.40
N MET A 73 -1.66 23.29 9.13
CA MET A 73 -0.50 24.02 8.63
C MET A 73 -0.75 25.53 8.63
N PRO A 74 0.26 26.35 8.92
CA PRO A 74 0.20 27.78 8.64
C PRO A 74 0.05 28.01 7.13
N GLU A 75 -0.57 29.13 6.73
CA GLU A 75 -0.60 29.55 5.33
C GLU A 75 0.83 29.87 4.87
N GLU A 76 1.50 28.88 4.27
CA GLU A 76 2.79 29.03 3.62
C GLU A 76 2.63 28.97 2.10
N CYS A 77 3.09 30.01 1.41
CA CYS A 77 3.23 29.99 -0.05
C CYS A 77 4.36 29.04 -0.43
N ILE A 78 4.03 27.77 -0.71
CA ILE A 78 4.98 26.82 -1.27
C ILE A 78 5.05 27.06 -2.79
N GLU A 79 6.19 27.60 -3.25
CA GLU A 79 6.42 27.73 -4.69
C GLU A 79 6.53 26.33 -5.34
N PRO A 80 5.89 26.09 -6.51
CA PRO A 80 5.92 24.80 -7.19
C PRO A 80 7.33 24.25 -7.46
N ASP A 81 8.29 25.15 -7.71
CA ASP A 81 9.67 24.82 -8.08
C ASP A 81 10.65 24.79 -6.88
N ALA A 82 10.18 25.06 -5.66
CA ALA A 82 11.03 25.04 -4.47
C ALA A 82 11.57 23.63 -4.17
N SER A 83 12.77 23.53 -3.58
CA SER A 83 13.33 22.26 -3.10
C SER A 83 12.41 21.59 -2.07
N PHE A 84 12.57 20.27 -1.88
CA PHE A 84 11.85 19.56 -0.82
C PHE A 84 12.07 20.25 0.54
N HIS A 85 10.98 20.64 1.19
CA HIS A 85 10.97 21.10 2.56
C HIS A 85 10.07 20.18 3.40
N PRO A 86 10.57 19.67 4.54
CA PRO A 86 9.75 18.87 5.46
C PRO A 86 8.55 19.70 5.94
N ASN A 87 7.34 19.19 5.71
CA ASN A 87 6.12 19.78 6.24
C ASN A 87 5.11 18.68 6.61
N LEU A 88 4.03 19.07 7.28
CA LEU A 88 3.02 18.13 7.79
C LEU A 88 2.34 17.39 6.64
N VAL A 89 1.95 18.09 5.57
CA VAL A 89 1.29 17.49 4.39
C VAL A 89 2.19 16.48 3.68
N ASN A 90 3.49 16.74 3.55
CA ASN A 90 4.47 15.81 2.96
C ASN A 90 4.59 14.54 3.81
N THR A 91 4.66 14.69 5.13
CA THR A 91 4.74 13.56 6.07
C THR A 91 3.45 12.73 6.02
N VAL A 92 2.28 13.36 6.10
CA VAL A 92 0.99 12.67 6.05
C VAL A 92 0.78 11.97 4.70
N SER A 93 1.08 12.64 3.60
CA SER A 93 0.98 12.05 2.25
C SER A 93 1.87 10.83 2.11
N TYR A 94 3.10 10.89 2.62
CA TYR A 94 4.03 9.76 2.61
C TYR A 94 3.53 8.58 3.46
N MET A 95 3.13 8.85 4.71
CA MET A 95 2.66 7.81 5.63
C MET A 95 1.40 7.14 5.10
N VAL A 96 0.41 7.91 4.64
CA VAL A 96 -0.80 7.38 4.02
C VAL A 96 -0.46 6.56 2.78
N SER A 97 0.44 7.03 1.92
CA SER A 97 0.85 6.27 0.73
C SER A 97 1.48 4.92 1.08
N MET A 98 2.35 4.88 2.10
CA MET A 98 2.92 3.61 2.57
C MET A 98 1.86 2.69 3.18
N MET A 99 0.94 3.20 4.00
CA MET A 99 -0.16 2.41 4.58
C MET A 99 -1.04 1.79 3.51
N LEU A 100 -1.45 2.60 2.53
CA LEU A 100 -2.27 2.16 1.41
C LEU A 100 -1.54 1.10 0.58
N GLN A 101 -0.24 1.25 0.36
CA GLN A 101 0.57 0.25 -0.34
C GLN A 101 0.60 -1.10 0.40
N VAL A 102 0.87 -1.09 1.71
CA VAL A 102 0.85 -2.31 2.54
C VAL A 102 -0.53 -2.95 2.51
N ALA A 103 -1.60 -2.15 2.63
CA ALA A 103 -2.98 -2.63 2.57
C ALA A 103 -3.30 -3.27 1.21
N THR A 104 -2.88 -2.67 0.09
CA THR A 104 -3.06 -3.24 -1.25
C THR A 104 -2.41 -4.61 -1.36
N PHE A 105 -1.18 -4.78 -0.90
CA PHE A 105 -0.51 -6.09 -0.93
C PHE A 105 -1.19 -7.11 -0.03
N ALA A 106 -1.63 -6.71 1.16
CA ALA A 106 -2.30 -7.60 2.10
C ALA A 106 -3.67 -8.08 1.57
N VAL A 107 -4.49 -7.16 1.07
CA VAL A 107 -5.87 -7.44 0.61
C VAL A 107 -5.89 -8.21 -0.70
N ASN A 108 -4.96 -7.95 -1.61
CA ASN A 108 -4.91 -8.63 -2.91
C ASN A 108 -4.07 -9.93 -2.88
N TYR A 109 -3.51 -10.32 -1.74
CA TYR A 109 -2.82 -11.60 -1.61
C TYR A 109 -3.81 -12.76 -1.72
N MET A 110 -3.66 -13.57 -2.76
CA MET A 110 -4.46 -14.77 -2.99
C MET A 110 -3.87 -15.97 -2.24
N GLY A 111 -4.43 -16.27 -1.07
CA GLY A 111 -4.10 -17.47 -0.27
C GLY A 111 -4.90 -18.72 -0.69
N HIS A 112 -5.38 -19.47 0.30
CA HIS A 112 -6.23 -20.64 0.04
C HIS A 112 -7.47 -20.26 -0.80
N PRO A 113 -7.95 -21.15 -1.67
CA PRO A 113 -7.52 -22.54 -1.87
C PRO A 113 -6.41 -22.73 -2.93
N PHE A 114 -5.74 -21.67 -3.39
CA PHE A 114 -4.78 -21.76 -4.50
C PHE A 114 -3.32 -21.74 -4.03
N ASN A 115 -2.99 -20.85 -3.09
CA ASN A 115 -1.66 -20.73 -2.50
C ASN A 115 -1.71 -20.89 -0.99
N GLN A 116 -0.52 -20.97 -0.38
CA GLN A 116 -0.36 -20.85 1.07
C GLN A 116 -1.00 -19.55 1.58
N SER A 117 -1.63 -19.60 2.74
CA SER A 117 -2.14 -18.43 3.45
C SER A 117 -1.02 -17.45 3.81
N ILE A 118 -1.40 -16.21 4.13
CA ILE A 118 -0.45 -15.19 4.60
C ILE A 118 0.36 -15.72 5.79
N ARG A 119 -0.28 -16.42 6.74
CA ARG A 119 0.38 -16.96 7.96
C ARG A 119 1.41 -18.04 7.66
N GLU A 120 1.22 -18.79 6.58
CA GLU A 120 2.18 -19.82 6.14
C GLU A 120 3.34 -19.20 5.36
N ASN A 121 3.11 -18.10 4.65
CA ASN A 121 4.15 -17.27 4.05
C ASN A 121 4.85 -16.43 5.13
N LYS A 122 5.71 -17.07 5.95
CA LYS A 122 6.38 -16.42 7.10
C LYS A 122 7.07 -15.09 6.75
N PRO A 123 7.85 -14.96 5.66
CA PRO A 123 8.45 -13.67 5.29
C PRO A 123 7.40 -12.58 5.05
N PHE A 124 6.35 -12.89 4.29
CA PHE A 124 5.28 -11.93 4.01
C PHE A 124 4.49 -11.57 5.29
N PHE A 125 4.19 -12.55 6.14
CA PHE A 125 3.52 -12.33 7.41
C PHE A 125 4.32 -11.39 8.33
N TYR A 126 5.61 -11.65 8.52
CA TYR A 126 6.46 -10.80 9.37
C TYR A 126 6.59 -9.39 8.80
N ALA A 127 6.66 -9.24 7.47
CA ALA A 127 6.69 -7.93 6.83
C ALA A 127 5.39 -7.13 7.07
N LEU A 128 4.23 -7.78 6.99
CA LEU A 128 2.94 -7.14 7.28
C LEU A 128 2.80 -6.75 8.76
N VAL A 129 3.21 -7.63 9.69
CA VAL A 129 3.17 -7.36 11.13
C VAL A 129 4.12 -6.21 11.48
N ALA A 130 5.33 -6.20 10.92
CA ALA A 130 6.29 -5.11 11.11
C ALA A 130 5.73 -3.79 10.59
N GLY A 131 5.10 -3.79 9.40
CA GLY A 131 4.42 -2.61 8.86
C GLY A 131 3.29 -2.10 9.75
N ALA A 132 2.42 -2.99 10.23
CA ALA A 132 1.35 -2.63 11.15
C ALA A 132 1.89 -2.08 12.49
N GLY A 133 2.96 -2.67 13.02
CA GLY A 133 3.66 -2.16 14.20
C GLY A 133 4.22 -0.75 13.97
N PHE A 134 4.86 -0.52 12.81
CA PHE A 134 5.39 0.80 12.44
C PHE A 134 4.30 1.88 12.43
N PHE A 135 3.13 1.61 11.83
CA PHE A 135 2.04 2.59 11.75
C PHE A 135 1.24 2.80 13.03
N THR A 136 1.39 1.91 14.03
CA THR A 136 0.67 2.03 15.32
C THR A 136 1.51 2.67 16.41
N VAL A 137 2.85 2.59 16.31
CA VAL A 137 3.79 3.13 17.30
C VAL A 137 4.14 4.60 17.02
N ILE A 138 4.08 5.02 15.75
CA ILE A 138 4.36 6.40 15.31
C ILE A 138 3.06 7.20 15.28
#